data_AF-A0A182W8X6-F1
#
_entry.id   AF-A0A182W8X6-F1
#
_cell.length_a   1.000
_cell.length_b   1.000
_cell.length_c   1.000
_cell.angle_alpha   90.00
_cell.angle_beta   90.00
_cell.angle_gamma   90.00
#
_symmetry.space_group_name_H-M   'P 1'
#
loop_
_entity.id
_entity.type
_entity.pdbx_description
1 polymer ?
#
loop_
_entity_poly.entity_id
_entity_poly.type
_entity_poly.pdbx_seq_one_letter_code
_entity_poly.pdbx_strand_id
1 'polypeptide(L)'
;MDNVRFHKCTEIREAIGEEQDRAIYLPPYSPFLNPIENLFSKWKNVVKRTNPQNEADLMEAIANGATTLTADDCEGYIRNMWSYASRCLREPRSLETTQHSSHQIVDEGARVRRFFARKSFVSLPPHDCDRLTSVGAKDFVPRP
;
A
#
# COMPACT_ATOMS: atom_id res chain seq x y z
N MET A 1 -5.53 0.38 -0.58
CA MET A 1 -6.09 -0.43 0.52
C MET A 1 -6.20 -1.88 0.07
N ASP A 2 -6.01 -2.84 0.98
CA ASP A 2 -6.19 -4.26 0.66
C ASP A 2 -7.65 -4.56 0.25
N ASN A 3 -7.86 -5.64 -0.50
CA ASN A 3 -9.13 -5.98 -1.13
C ASN A 3 -9.99 -6.91 -0.26
N VAL A 4 -9.80 -6.88 1.06
CA VAL A 4 -10.59 -7.65 2.02
C VAL A 4 -11.98 -7.04 2.23
N ARG A 5 -12.95 -7.89 2.55
CA ARG A 5 -14.38 -7.53 2.56
C ARG A 5 -14.72 -6.42 3.55
N PHE A 6 -14.08 -6.41 4.72
CA PHE A 6 -14.36 -5.42 5.75
C PHE A 6 -13.92 -4.01 5.35
N HIS A 7 -12.93 -3.85 4.46
CA HIS A 7 -12.57 -2.51 3.93
C HIS A 7 -13.62 -1.90 2.99
N LYS A 8 -14.67 -2.64 2.63
CA LYS A 8 -15.71 -2.19 1.69
C LYS A 8 -17.05 -1.91 2.36
N CYS A 9 -17.13 -1.98 3.69
CA CYS A 9 -18.36 -1.65 4.40
C CYS A 9 -18.75 -0.18 4.17
N THR A 10 -20.04 0.12 4.32
CA THR A 10 -20.60 1.44 4.02
C THR A 10 -19.96 2.52 4.87
N GLU A 11 -19.70 2.24 6.15
CA GLU A 11 -19.13 3.16 7.11
C GLU A 11 -17.71 3.61 6.70
N ILE A 12 -16.86 2.67 6.25
CA ILE A 12 -15.51 2.99 5.76
C ILE A 12 -15.58 3.78 4.45
N ARG A 13 -16.53 3.45 3.57
CA ARG A 13 -16.69 4.15 2.29
C ARG A 13 -17.19 5.58 2.48
N GLU A 14 -18.09 5.79 3.42
CA GLU A 14 -18.61 7.10 3.81
C GLU A 14 -17.50 7.93 4.43
N ALA A 15 -16.79 7.38 5.42
CA ALA A 15 -15.65 8.06 6.06
C ALA A 15 -14.56 8.50 5.07
N ILE A 16 -14.25 7.67 4.06
CA ILE A 16 -13.27 8.03 3.01
C ILE A 16 -13.87 9.03 2.00
N GLY A 17 -15.16 8.89 1.67
CA GLY A 17 -15.83 9.68 0.65
C GLY A 17 -16.19 11.10 1.07
N GLU A 18 -16.27 11.37 2.37
CA GLU A 18 -16.51 12.71 2.93
C GLU A 18 -15.38 13.70 2.60
N GLU A 19 -14.16 13.21 2.34
CA GLU A 19 -12.95 14.05 2.23
C GLU A 19 -12.48 14.27 0.77
N GLN A 20 -13.31 14.00 -0.24
CA GLN A 20 -12.97 13.95 -1.68
C GLN A 20 -12.01 12.83 -2.09
N ASP A 21 -11.56 12.02 -1.12
CA ASP A 21 -10.66 10.92 -1.36
C ASP A 21 -11.37 9.68 -1.93
N ARG A 22 -10.66 8.96 -2.80
CA ARG A 22 -11.16 7.73 -3.44
C ARG A 22 -10.34 6.54 -3.02
N ALA A 23 -10.96 5.59 -2.34
CA ALA A 23 -10.34 4.30 -2.04
C ALA A 23 -9.94 3.56 -3.33
N ILE A 24 -8.64 3.24 -3.43
CA ILE A 24 -8.09 2.34 -4.44
C ILE A 24 -7.84 0.99 -3.78
N TYR A 25 -8.63 -0.02 -4.15
CA TYR A 25 -8.47 -1.39 -3.68
C TYR A 25 -7.52 -2.15 -4.57
N LEU A 26 -6.55 -2.86 -4.00
CA LEU A 26 -5.57 -3.61 -4.77
C LEU A 26 -6.22 -4.80 -5.51
N PRO A 27 -5.63 -5.27 -6.62
CA PRO A 27 -5.99 -6.56 -7.18
C PRO A 27 -5.80 -7.68 -6.13
N PRO A 28 -6.64 -8.73 -6.14
CA PRO A 28 -6.48 -9.86 -5.21
C PRO A 28 -5.07 -10.45 -5.27
N TYR A 29 -4.55 -10.85 -4.10
CA TYR A 29 -3.24 -11.51 -3.95
C TYR A 29 -2.05 -10.73 -4.53
N SER A 30 -2.12 -9.40 -4.58
CA SER A 30 -1.03 -8.54 -5.08
C SER A 30 -0.33 -7.74 -3.98
N PRO A 31 0.27 -8.38 -2.95
CA PRO A 31 0.88 -7.66 -1.82
C PRO A 31 2.10 -6.82 -2.24
N PHE A 32 2.75 -7.13 -3.36
CA PHE A 32 3.84 -6.32 -3.94
C PHE A 32 3.37 -4.95 -4.44
N LEU A 33 2.06 -4.72 -4.56
CA LEU A 33 1.46 -3.41 -4.84
C LEU A 33 1.05 -2.66 -3.56
N ASN A 34 1.39 -3.18 -2.38
CA ASN A 34 1.07 -2.59 -1.09
C ASN A 34 2.37 -2.18 -0.36
N PRO A 35 2.78 -0.90 -0.39
CA PRO A 35 4.07 -0.48 0.17
C PRO A 35 4.14 -0.65 1.69
N ILE A 36 2.99 -0.72 2.37
CA ILE A 36 2.94 -0.97 3.82
C ILE A 36 3.48 -2.36 4.19
N GLU A 37 3.48 -3.33 3.26
CA GLU A 37 4.04 -4.66 3.50
C GLU A 37 5.55 -4.61 3.70
N ASN A 38 6.25 -3.74 2.95
CA ASN A 38 7.67 -3.51 3.14
C ASN A 38 7.95 -2.83 4.48
N LEU A 39 7.14 -1.84 4.85
CA LEU A 39 7.21 -1.16 6.14
C LEU A 39 7.05 -2.14 7.30
N PHE A 40 5.97 -2.94 7.30
CA PHE A 40 5.76 -3.95 8.34
C PHE A 40 6.85 -5.01 8.36
N SER A 41 7.42 -5.36 7.20
CA SER A 41 8.55 -6.31 7.14
C SER A 41 9.78 -5.75 7.87
N LYS A 42 10.16 -4.49 7.61
CA LYS A 42 11.26 -3.82 8.35
C LYS A 42 10.93 -3.73 9.83
N TRP A 43 9.76 -3.20 10.17
CA TRP A 43 9.36 -2.97 11.56
C TRP A 43 9.33 -4.27 12.38
N LYS A 44 8.71 -5.33 11.87
CA LYS A 44 8.70 -6.65 12.51
C LYS A 44 10.11 -7.21 12.68
N ASN A 45 11.01 -7.00 11.73
CA ASN A 45 12.39 -7.46 11.85
C ASN A 45 13.14 -6.71 12.96
N VAL A 46 12.87 -5.42 13.16
CA VAL A 46 13.43 -4.66 14.28
C VAL A 46 12.91 -5.20 15.61
N VAL A 47 11.59 -5.36 15.75
CA VAL A 47 10.97 -5.92 16.96
C VAL A 47 11.49 -7.34 17.26
N LYS A 48 11.62 -8.20 16.25
CA LYS A 48 12.15 -9.56 16.44
C LYS A 48 13.59 -9.58 16.95
N ARG A 49 14.41 -8.60 16.56
CA ARG A 49 15.82 -8.51 16.98
C ARG A 49 15.99 -8.11 18.44
N THR A 50 15.01 -7.45 19.05
CA THR A 50 15.07 -7.12 20.48
C THR A 50 14.81 -8.33 21.38
N ASN A 51 14.27 -9.43 20.82
CA ASN A 51 13.98 -10.67 21.54
C ASN A 51 13.20 -10.44 22.84
N PRO A 52 12.00 -9.82 22.79
CA PRO A 52 11.22 -9.50 23.98
C PRO A 52 10.80 -10.77 24.73
N GLN A 53 10.88 -10.75 26.06
CA GLN A 53 10.60 -11.93 26.90
C GLN A 53 9.22 -11.89 27.55
N ASN A 54 8.56 -10.74 27.52
CA ASN A 54 7.21 -10.56 28.06
C ASN A 54 6.43 -9.50 27.25
N GLU A 55 5.17 -9.28 27.62
CA GLU A 55 4.29 -8.34 26.93
C GLU A 55 4.77 -6.88 27.01
N ALA A 56 5.28 -6.44 28.15
CA ALA A 56 5.78 -5.09 28.32
C ALA A 56 7.00 -4.83 27.41
N ASP A 57 7.95 -5.78 27.39
CA ASP A 57 9.12 -5.73 26.50
C ASP A 57 8.69 -5.68 25.02
N LEU A 58 7.67 -6.45 24.66
CA LEU A 58 7.15 -6.49 23.29
C LEU A 58 6.52 -5.14 22.90
N MET A 59 5.70 -4.56 23.78
CA MET A 59 5.06 -3.27 23.55
C MET A 59 6.10 -2.14 23.43
N GLU A 60 7.13 -2.16 24.28
CA GLU A 60 8.25 -1.23 24.19
C GLU A 60 9.03 -1.42 22.88
N ALA A 61 9.34 -2.66 22.50
CA ALA A 61 10.03 -2.96 21.26
C ALA A 61 9.24 -2.53 20.01
N ILE A 62 7.91 -2.66 20.03
CA ILE A 62 7.02 -2.19 18.97
C ILE A 62 7.11 -0.66 18.86
N ALA A 63 6.97 0.06 19.97
CA ALA A 63 7.04 1.52 20.00
C ALA A 63 8.42 2.03 19.52
N ASN A 64 9.50 1.49 20.07
CA ASN A 64 10.88 1.84 19.69
C ASN A 64 11.19 1.42 18.25
N GLY A 65 10.65 0.30 17.79
CA GLY A 65 10.82 -0.15 16.41
C GLY A 65 10.20 0.82 15.40
N ALA A 66 9.08 1.46 15.74
CA ALA A 66 8.42 2.42 14.86
C ALA A 66 9.29 3.66 14.61
N THR A 67 10.08 4.09 15.61
CA THR A 67 10.97 5.26 15.47
C THR A 67 12.16 5.00 14.56
N THR A 68 12.39 3.76 14.13
CA THR A 68 13.47 3.39 13.19
C THR A 68 13.07 3.51 11.71
N LEU A 69 11.79 3.78 11.44
CA LEU A 69 11.26 4.00 10.11
C LEU A 69 11.51 5.46 9.70
N THR A 70 12.22 5.65 8.59
CA THR A 70 12.55 6.99 8.08
C THR A 70 11.68 7.36 6.88
N ALA A 71 11.69 8.65 6.50
CA ALA A 71 11.07 9.10 5.26
C ALA A 71 11.70 8.40 4.03
N ASP A 72 13.03 8.24 4.01
CA ASP A 72 13.75 7.55 2.94
C ASP A 72 13.31 6.08 2.77
N ASP A 73 13.01 5.39 3.87
CA ASP A 73 12.45 4.04 3.80
C ASP A 73 11.10 4.04 3.07
N CYS A 74 10.20 4.95 3.47
CA CYS A 74 8.86 5.08 2.89
C CYS A 74 8.93 5.40 1.39
N GLU A 75 9.79 6.34 1.00
CA GLU A 75 10.04 6.65 -0.41
C GLU A 75 10.58 5.44 -1.17
N GLY A 76 11.51 4.70 -0.57
CA GLY A 76 12.03 3.45 -1.11
C GLY A 76 10.95 2.40 -1.34
N TYR A 77 10.01 2.25 -0.40
CA TYR A 77 8.90 1.30 -0.51
C TYR A 77 7.91 1.68 -1.61
N ILE A 78 7.58 2.97 -1.71
CA ILE A 78 6.73 3.50 -2.78
C ILE A 78 7.40 3.30 -4.15
N ARG A 79 8.70 3.59 -4.25
CA ARG A 79 9.49 3.38 -5.47
C ARG A 79 9.53 1.90 -5.87
N ASN A 80 9.74 1.01 -4.90
CA ASN A 80 9.71 -0.44 -5.12
C ASN A 80 8.35 -0.90 -5.67
N MET A 81 7.25 -0.50 -5.01
CA MET A 81 5.89 -0.76 -5.46
C MET A 81 5.66 -0.27 -6.90
N TRP A 82 6.10 0.96 -7.21
CA TRP A 82 5.94 1.55 -8.53
C TRP A 82 6.71 0.80 -9.62
N SER A 83 7.86 0.19 -9.28
CA SER A 83 8.61 -0.65 -10.22
C SER A 83 7.79 -1.85 -10.71
N TYR A 84 7.01 -2.49 -9.82
CA TYR A 84 6.10 -3.57 -10.17
C TYR A 84 4.92 -3.06 -10.98
N ALA A 85 4.28 -1.98 -10.55
CA ALA A 85 3.16 -1.37 -11.28
C ALA A 85 3.57 -1.00 -12.72
N SER A 86 4.75 -0.39 -12.89
CA SER A 86 5.32 -0.03 -14.18
C SER A 86 5.62 -1.24 -15.07
N ARG A 87 5.99 -2.39 -14.51
CA ARG A 87 6.16 -3.64 -15.27
C ARG A 87 4.82 -4.18 -15.72
N CYS A 88 3.82 -4.19 -14.84
CA CYS A 88 2.46 -4.62 -15.20
C CYS A 88 1.91 -3.77 -16.35
N LEU A 89 2.13 -2.45 -16.34
CA LEU A 89 1.69 -1.52 -17.38
C LEU A 89 2.40 -1.69 -18.73
N ARG A 90 3.61 -2.24 -18.77
CA ARG A 90 4.45 -2.34 -19.99
C ARG A 90 4.25 -3.62 -20.79
N GLU A 91 3.63 -4.65 -20.23
CA GLU A 91 3.39 -5.90 -20.98
C GLU A 91 2.35 -5.67 -22.08
N PRO A 92 2.70 -5.91 -23.37
CA PRO A 92 1.76 -5.73 -24.46
C PRO A 92 0.59 -6.69 -24.31
N ARG A 93 -0.55 -6.25 -24.84
CA ARG A 93 -1.81 -6.98 -24.94
C ARG A 93 -1.65 -8.16 -25.92
N SER A 94 -0.81 -9.15 -25.66
CA SER A 94 -0.80 -10.39 -26.44
C SER A 94 -2.02 -11.22 -26.02
N LEU A 95 -3.17 -10.85 -26.57
CA LEU A 95 -4.29 -11.75 -26.73
C LEU A 95 -3.89 -12.74 -27.82
N GLU A 96 -3.21 -13.82 -27.45
CA GLU A 96 -3.23 -15.09 -28.17
C GLU A 96 -2.43 -16.11 -27.37
N THR A 97 -3.14 -16.98 -26.64
CA THR A 97 -2.69 -18.34 -26.39
C THR A 97 -3.90 -19.25 -26.25
N THR A 98 -4.22 -19.86 -27.38
CA THR A 98 -4.32 -21.31 -27.56
C THR A 98 -5.05 -22.10 -26.47
N GLN A 99 -6.18 -22.68 -26.87
CA GLN A 99 -6.81 -23.80 -26.19
C GLN A 99 -5.80 -24.97 -26.04
N HIS A 100 -5.26 -25.21 -24.84
CA HIS A 100 -5.06 -26.57 -24.36
C HIS A 100 -4.76 -26.64 -22.87
N SER A 101 -5.64 -27.38 -22.18
CA SER A 101 -5.36 -28.29 -21.07
C SER A 101 -4.69 -27.76 -19.79
N SER A 102 -5.54 -27.68 -18.77
CA SER A 102 -5.28 -28.13 -17.38
C SER A 102 -4.39 -27.27 -16.46
N HIS A 103 -5.01 -26.90 -15.34
CA HIS A 103 -4.53 -26.19 -14.15
C HIS A 103 -4.38 -24.66 -14.23
N GLN A 104 -5.21 -24.01 -13.42
CA GLN A 104 -5.34 -22.58 -13.19
C GLN A 104 -4.01 -21.92 -12.82
N ILE A 105 -3.30 -21.35 -13.79
CA ILE A 105 -2.48 -20.16 -13.57
C ILE A 105 -3.17 -19.04 -14.34
N VAL A 106 -4.10 -18.39 -13.66
CA VAL A 106 -4.68 -17.12 -14.12
C VAL A 106 -3.57 -16.09 -14.07
N ASP A 107 -3.05 -15.71 -15.24
CA ASP A 107 -2.02 -14.66 -15.42
C ASP A 107 -2.32 -13.43 -14.53
N GLU A 108 -1.65 -13.35 -13.38
CA GLU A 108 -1.82 -12.29 -12.39
C GLU A 108 -1.46 -10.93 -13.00
N GLY A 109 -0.52 -10.91 -13.95
CA GLY A 109 -0.15 -9.74 -14.73
C GLY A 109 -1.34 -9.16 -15.50
N ALA A 110 -2.14 -9.99 -16.18
CA ALA A 110 -3.32 -9.54 -16.92
C ALA A 110 -4.43 -8.97 -16.03
N ARG A 111 -4.56 -9.45 -14.79
CA ARG A 111 -5.52 -8.94 -13.80
C ARG A 111 -5.12 -7.55 -13.30
N VAL A 112 -3.84 -7.39 -12.93
CA VAL A 112 -3.27 -6.10 -12.50
C VAL A 112 -3.32 -5.08 -13.64
N ARG A 113 -3.03 -5.49 -14.88
CA ARG A 113 -3.20 -4.66 -16.08
C ARG A 113 -4.62 -4.16 -16.26
N ARG A 114 -5.62 -5.05 -16.20
CA ARG A 114 -7.04 -4.65 -16.32
C ARG A 114 -7.47 -3.69 -15.22
N PHE A 115 -6.90 -3.84 -14.02
CA PHE A 115 -7.13 -2.92 -12.92
C PHE A 115 -6.62 -1.51 -13.23
N PHE A 116 -5.36 -1.38 -13.65
CA PHE A 116 -4.77 -0.09 -14.00
C PHE A 116 -5.30 0.50 -15.32
N ALA A 117 -5.76 -0.31 -16.28
CA ALA A 117 -6.35 0.17 -17.52
C ALA A 117 -7.78 0.71 -17.35
N ARG A 118 -8.53 0.25 -16.33
CA ARG A 118 -9.89 0.72 -16.02
C ARG A 118 -9.93 1.96 -15.14
N LYS A 119 -8.93 2.14 -14.27
CA LYS A 119 -8.76 3.38 -13.53
C LYS A 119 -7.83 4.26 -14.33
N SER A 120 -8.34 5.29 -15.00
CA SER A 120 -7.56 6.30 -15.74
C SER A 120 -6.48 6.93 -14.84
N PHE A 121 -5.36 6.25 -14.63
CA PHE A 121 -4.22 6.74 -13.88
C PHE A 121 -3.43 7.63 -14.84
N VAL A 122 -4.05 8.77 -15.18
CA VAL A 122 -3.36 9.89 -15.79
C VAL A 122 -2.34 10.33 -14.75
N SER A 123 -1.06 10.07 -15.04
CA SER A 123 0.10 10.79 -14.51
C SER A 123 -0.16 11.48 -13.17
N LEU A 124 0.00 10.78 -12.04
CA LEU A 124 0.29 11.51 -10.81
C LEU A 124 1.61 12.25 -11.06
N PRO A 125 1.64 13.59 -11.00
CA PRO A 125 2.91 14.30 -11.07
C PRO A 125 3.82 13.78 -9.96
N PRO A 126 5.15 13.81 -10.13
CA PRO A 126 6.05 13.63 -9.01
C PRO A 126 5.68 14.69 -7.98
N HIS A 127 4.99 14.29 -6.91
CA HIS A 127 4.68 15.20 -5.83
C HIS A 127 6.02 15.55 -5.18
N ASP A 128 6.42 16.81 -5.31
CA ASP A 128 7.46 17.43 -4.49
C ASP A 128 7.15 17.13 -3.02
N CYS A 129 7.99 16.32 -2.40
CA CYS A 129 7.91 15.94 -0.98
C CYS A 129 8.20 17.15 -0.05
N ASP A 130 8.57 18.31 -0.61
CA ASP A 130 9.09 19.47 0.12
C ASP A 130 8.02 20.46 0.63
N ARG A 131 6.72 20.12 0.55
CA ARG A 131 5.63 21.04 0.96
C ARG A 131 4.73 20.53 2.09
N LEU A 132 5.31 19.89 3.10
CA LEU A 132 4.65 19.65 4.40
C LEU A 132 5.26 20.45 5.57
N THR A 133 5.95 21.56 5.28
CA THR A 133 6.44 22.51 6.29
C THR A 133 5.74 23.88 6.15
N SER A 134 4.41 23.92 6.21
CA SER A 134 3.66 25.16 6.56
C SER A 134 2.13 24.97 6.49
N VAL A 135 1.56 24.13 7.35
CA VAL A 135 0.21 24.41 7.87
C VAL A 135 0.29 24.25 9.37
N GLY A 136 0.01 25.36 10.06
CA GLY A 136 0.32 25.56 11.47
C GLY A 136 -0.32 24.53 12.38
N ALA A 137 0.47 24.04 13.33
CA ALA A 137 0.01 23.46 14.56
C ALA A 137 -0.72 24.53 15.39
N LYS A 138 -2.00 24.79 15.10
CA LYS A 138 -2.95 25.42 16.03
C LYS A 138 -4.34 24.85 15.76
N ASP A 139 -5.06 24.64 16.85
CA ASP A 139 -6.49 24.28 16.91
C ASP A 139 -6.84 22.79 16.81
N PHE A 140 -6.26 21.98 17.70
CA PHE A 140 -6.98 20.82 18.24
C PHE A 140 -7.42 21.14 19.67
N VAL A 141 -8.64 21.66 19.81
CA VAL A 141 -9.35 21.73 21.10
C VAL A 141 -10.30 20.53 21.14
N PRO A 142 -10.11 19.55 22.05
CA PRO A 142 -11.09 18.49 22.22
C PRO A 142 -12.32 19.09 22.93
N ARG A 143 -13.50 18.90 22.33
CA ARG A 143 -14.79 19.15 23.00
C ARG A 143 -15.33 17.83 23.57
N PRO A 144 -16.15 17.92 24.63
CA PRO A 144 -16.22 16.95 25.74
C PRO A 144 -16.83 15.60 25.38
#